data_AF-A0A229S9X2-F1
#
_entry.id   AF-A0A229S9X2-F1
#
_cell.length_a   1.000
_cell.length_b   1.000
_cell.length_c   1.000
_cell.angle_alpha   90.00
_cell.angle_beta   90.00
_cell.angle_gamma   90.00
#
_symmetry.space_group_name_H-M   'P 1'
#
loop_
_entity.id
_entity.type
_entity.pdbx_description
1 polymer ?
#
loop_
_entity_poly.entity_id
_entity_poly.type
_entity_poly.pdbx_seq_one_letter_code
_entity_poly.pdbx_strand_id
1 'polypeptide(L)'
;MNVESMDDVADCLLSVAWNIFPLMGKPPASPGNRTEEIRTLLVDACHDAGMRAREWAAAHGAGTEEDRLPFLRLAEIGTDANLFLGMVSGTLVADGERVRRRWAEIEELVHEADELAGRVKGRPRDRPPLPAG
;
A
#
# COMPACT_ATOMS: atom_id res chain seq x y z
N MET A 1 6.18 13.50 10.09
CA MET A 1 5.86 14.39 8.95
C MET A 1 4.52 15.01 9.32
N ASN A 2 4.46 16.32 9.58
CA ASN A 2 3.18 16.99 9.84
C ASN A 2 2.49 17.13 8.49
N VAL A 3 1.59 16.20 8.19
CA VAL A 3 0.76 16.28 6.99
C VAL A 3 -0.37 17.24 7.33
N GLU A 4 -0.45 18.38 6.63
CA GLU A 4 -1.45 19.41 6.90
C GLU A 4 -2.43 19.59 5.73
N SER A 5 -2.13 18.97 4.59
CA SER A 5 -2.96 19.03 3.38
C SER A 5 -3.07 17.68 2.66
N MET A 6 -4.06 17.55 1.77
CA MET A 6 -4.21 16.41 0.88
C MET A 6 -3.06 16.31 -0.16
N ASP A 7 -2.41 17.42 -0.51
CA ASP A 7 -1.20 17.38 -1.36
C ASP A 7 -0.02 16.74 -0.62
N ASP A 8 0.17 17.03 0.67
CA ASP A 8 1.20 16.36 1.49
C ASP A 8 0.92 14.85 1.61
N VAL A 9 -0.37 14.47 1.71
CA VAL A 9 -0.79 13.06 1.70
C VAL A 9 -0.43 12.40 0.38
N ALA A 10 -0.68 13.08 -0.75
CA ALA A 10 -0.34 12.56 -2.06
C ALA A 10 1.17 12.31 -2.19
N ASP A 11 1.99 13.29 -1.78
CA ASP A 11 3.44 13.17 -1.83
C ASP A 11 3.96 12.06 -0.90
N CYS A 12 3.34 11.89 0.28
CA CYS A 12 3.63 10.79 1.18
C CYS A 12 3.37 9.43 0.51
N LEU A 13 2.20 9.25 -0.10
CA LEU A 13 1.82 8.01 -0.79
C LEU A 13 2.72 7.68 -1.98
N LEU A 14 3.06 8.68 -2.80
CA LEU A 14 3.97 8.50 -3.93
C LEU A 14 5.39 8.17 -3.46
N SER A 15 5.84 8.78 -2.37
CA SER A 15 7.12 8.44 -1.72
C SER A 15 7.12 6.99 -1.20
N VAL A 16 6.05 6.53 -0.56
CA VAL A 16 5.90 5.13 -0.14
C VAL A 16 5.97 4.20 -1.35
N ALA A 17 5.21 4.49 -2.41
CA ALA A 17 5.21 3.69 -3.64
C ALA A 17 6.62 3.57 -4.25
N TRP A 18 7.38 4.67 -4.29
CA TRP A 18 8.78 4.64 -4.77
C TRP A 18 9.72 3.87 -3.85
N ASN A 19 9.53 3.92 -2.53
CA ASN A 19 10.40 3.21 -1.58
C ASN A 19 10.18 1.69 -1.55
N ILE A 20 9.05 1.19 -2.04
CA ILE A 20 8.80 -0.26 -2.13
C ILE A 20 9.71 -0.92 -3.18
N PHE A 21 10.08 -0.21 -4.25
CA PHE A 21 11.11 -0.64 -5.21
C PHE A 21 12.23 0.42 -5.33
N PRO A 22 13.23 0.40 -4.43
CA PRO A 22 14.23 1.47 -4.32
C PRO A 22 15.26 1.53 -5.47
N LEU A 23 15.22 0.63 -6.47
CA LEU A 23 16.24 0.52 -7.53
C LEU A 23 15.62 0.32 -8.91
N MET A 24 15.36 1.41 -9.66
CA MET A 24 15.14 1.41 -11.13
C MET A 24 14.20 0.32 -11.68
N GLY A 25 13.24 -0.15 -10.88
CA GLY A 25 12.41 -1.30 -11.20
C GLY A 25 10.96 -0.89 -11.07
N LYS A 26 10.32 -0.63 -12.21
CA LYS A 26 8.88 -0.87 -12.30
C LYS A 26 8.64 -2.27 -11.71
N PRO A 27 7.56 -2.49 -10.95
CA PRO A 27 7.21 -3.85 -10.53
C PRO A 27 7.34 -4.79 -11.73
N PRO A 28 7.99 -5.96 -11.59
CA PRO A 28 8.22 -6.85 -12.72
C PRO A 28 6.88 -7.14 -13.40
N ALA A 29 6.86 -7.13 -14.74
CA ALA A 29 5.62 -7.34 -15.50
C ALA A 29 4.96 -8.70 -15.18
N SER A 30 5.73 -9.63 -14.62
CA SER A 30 5.24 -10.84 -13.98
C SER A 30 6.07 -11.07 -12.72
N PRO A 31 5.48 -10.91 -11.52
CA PRO A 31 6.12 -11.29 -10.27
C PRO A 31 6.57 -12.75 -10.28
N GLY A 32 7.81 -13.01 -9.86
CA GLY A 32 8.38 -14.35 -9.79
C GLY A 32 8.10 -15.07 -8.46
N ASN A 33 7.57 -14.35 -7.47
CA ASN A 33 7.25 -14.89 -6.15
C ASN A 33 6.18 -14.03 -5.43
N ARG A 34 5.58 -14.61 -4.37
CA ARG A 34 4.55 -13.99 -3.54
C ARG A 34 4.95 -12.62 -2.98
N THR A 35 6.22 -12.43 -2.61
CA THR A 35 6.73 -11.15 -2.10
C THR A 35 6.64 -10.06 -3.16
N GLU A 36 7.04 -10.36 -4.39
CA GLU A 36 6.95 -9.43 -5.52
C GLU A 36 5.50 -9.13 -5.91
N GLU A 37 4.59 -10.11 -5.84
CA GLU A 37 3.16 -9.90 -6.07
C GLU A 37 2.59 -8.88 -5.10
N ILE A 38 2.87 -9.05 -3.81
CA ILE A 38 2.38 -8.15 -2.77
C ILE A 38 3.01 -6.76 -2.91
N ARG A 39 4.31 -6.67 -3.18
CA ARG A 39 4.96 -5.37 -3.44
C ARG A 39 4.34 -4.64 -4.62
N THR A 40 4.02 -5.37 -5.69
CA THR A 40 3.34 -4.79 -6.87
C THR A 40 1.98 -4.23 -6.48
N LEU A 41 1.18 -5.01 -5.72
CA LEU A 41 -0.13 -4.56 -5.23
C LEU A 41 -0.02 -3.29 -4.39
N LEU A 42 0.93 -3.25 -3.43
CA LEU A 42 1.11 -2.09 -2.55
C LEU A 42 1.57 -0.85 -3.31
N VAL A 43 2.43 -1.00 -4.31
CA VAL A 43 2.84 0.09 -5.21
C VAL A 43 1.64 0.65 -5.95
N ASP A 44 0.86 -0.21 -6.59
CA ASP A 44 -0.30 0.22 -7.37
C ASP A 44 -1.33 0.90 -6.46
N ALA A 45 -1.58 0.35 -5.27
CA ALA A 45 -2.50 0.95 -4.29
C ALA A 45 -2.03 2.34 -3.82
N CYS A 46 -0.77 2.47 -3.40
CA CYS A 46 -0.24 3.76 -2.93
C CYS A 46 -0.14 4.79 -4.05
N HIS A 47 0.31 4.37 -5.24
CA HIS A 47 0.41 5.25 -6.41
C HIS A 47 -0.96 5.77 -6.86
N ASP A 48 -1.94 4.87 -7.03
CA ASP A 48 -3.30 5.26 -7.42
C ASP A 48 -3.95 6.17 -6.38
N ALA A 49 -3.74 5.89 -5.08
CA ALA A 49 -4.25 6.72 -4.01
C ALA A 49 -3.58 8.10 -3.99
N GLY A 50 -2.27 8.17 -4.22
CA GLY A 50 -1.53 9.43 -4.31
C GLY A 50 -2.03 10.31 -5.45
N MET A 51 -2.25 9.72 -6.64
CA MET A 51 -2.83 10.44 -7.78
C MET A 51 -4.24 10.96 -7.47
N ARG A 52 -5.07 10.14 -6.82
CA ARG A 52 -6.42 10.58 -6.39
C ARG A 52 -6.41 11.65 -5.32
N ALA A 53 -5.47 11.60 -4.38
CA ALA A 53 -5.32 12.64 -3.37
C ALA A 53 -5.05 13.99 -4.05
N ARG A 54 -4.21 14.04 -5.11
CA ARG A 54 -4.00 15.26 -5.90
C ARG A 54 -5.25 15.72 -6.65
N GLU A 55 -5.96 14.79 -7.30
CA GLU A 55 -7.21 15.11 -7.99
C GLU A 55 -8.25 15.67 -7.01
N TRP A 56 -8.35 15.06 -5.83
CA TRP A 56 -9.23 15.51 -4.76
C TRP A 56 -8.82 16.89 -4.25
N ALA A 57 -7.53 17.12 -4.01
CA ALA A 57 -6.98 18.39 -3.53
C ALA A 57 -7.25 19.52 -4.53
N ALA A 58 -7.07 19.26 -5.83
CA ALA A 58 -7.37 20.21 -6.89
C ALA A 58 -8.86 20.59 -6.94
N ALA A 59 -9.76 19.66 -6.59
CA ALA A 59 -11.21 19.88 -6.61
C ALA A 59 -11.77 20.49 -5.31
N HIS A 60 -11.18 20.18 -4.15
CA HIS A 60 -11.76 20.48 -2.83
C HIS A 60 -10.82 21.28 -1.89
N GLY A 61 -9.59 21.58 -2.32
CA GLY A 61 -8.56 22.24 -1.50
C GLY A 61 -7.85 21.28 -0.54
N ALA A 62 -7.31 21.80 0.56
CA ALA A 62 -6.46 21.03 1.48
C ALA A 62 -7.16 19.84 2.16
N GLY A 63 -8.48 19.91 2.34
CA GLY A 63 -9.30 18.91 3.00
C GLY A 63 -9.19 18.88 4.52
N THR A 64 -10.08 18.12 5.14
CA THR A 64 -10.08 17.94 6.60
C THR A 64 -9.11 16.84 7.02
N GLU A 65 -8.88 16.70 8.32
CA GLU A 65 -8.16 15.54 8.84
C GLU A 65 -8.89 14.23 8.52
N GLU A 66 -10.21 14.19 8.69
CA GLU A 66 -11.03 13.01 8.41
C GLU A 66 -10.94 12.56 6.95
N ASP A 67 -10.89 13.51 6.00
CA ASP A 67 -10.70 13.19 4.58
C ASP A 67 -9.34 12.53 4.30
N ARG A 68 -8.31 12.91 5.06
CA ARG A 68 -6.93 12.48 4.88
C ARG A 68 -6.64 11.12 5.54
N LEU A 69 -7.37 10.75 6.59
CA LEU A 69 -7.13 9.53 7.36
C LEU A 69 -7.07 8.25 6.52
N PRO A 70 -7.99 7.97 5.57
CA PRO A 70 -7.93 6.73 4.78
C PRO A 70 -6.66 6.62 3.93
N PHE A 71 -6.19 7.75 3.41
CA PHE A 71 -4.98 7.82 2.59
C PHE A 71 -3.72 7.66 3.45
N LEU A 72 -3.67 8.32 4.61
CA LEU A 72 -2.57 8.18 5.56
C LEU A 72 -2.46 6.75 6.08
N ARG A 73 -3.60 6.11 6.38
CA ARG A 73 -3.63 4.71 6.79
C ARG A 73 -3.08 3.79 5.71
N LEU A 74 -3.40 4.04 4.45
CA LEU A 74 -2.84 3.28 3.33
C LEU A 74 -1.30 3.45 3.23
N ALA A 75 -0.78 4.66 3.48
CA ALA A 75 0.67 4.91 3.48
C ALA A 75 1.39 4.17 4.62
N GLU A 76 0.79 4.13 5.81
CA GLU A 76 1.29 3.34 6.95
C GLU A 76 1.36 1.85 6.59
N ILE A 77 0.27 1.30 6.07
CA ILE A 77 0.20 -0.11 5.68
C ILE A 77 1.23 -0.45 4.60
N GLY A 78 1.38 0.41 3.58
CA GLY A 78 2.38 0.22 2.54
C GLY A 78 3.81 0.17 3.09
N THR A 79 4.10 0.98 4.10
CA THR A 79 5.40 1.01 4.78
C THR A 79 5.62 -0.26 5.62
N ASP A 80 4.66 -0.61 6.47
CA ASP A 80 4.76 -1.75 7.39
C ASP A 80 4.81 -3.08 6.66
N ALA A 81 3.95 -3.26 5.65
CA ALA A 81 3.94 -4.48 4.85
C ALA A 81 5.25 -4.65 4.09
N ASN A 82 5.82 -3.58 3.50
CA ASN A 82 7.11 -3.66 2.83
C ASN A 82 8.26 -4.02 3.78
N LEU A 83 8.24 -3.47 5.00
CA LEU A 83 9.19 -3.83 6.04
C LEU A 83 9.11 -5.33 6.39
N PHE A 84 7.91 -5.86 6.61
CA PHE A 84 7.72 -7.28 6.94
C PHE A 84 8.11 -8.20 5.78
N LEU A 85 7.80 -7.81 4.54
CA LEU A 85 8.25 -8.51 3.34
C LEU A 85 9.79 -8.60 3.25
N GLY A 86 10.49 -7.55 3.69
CA GLY A 86 11.95 -7.56 3.84
C GLY A 86 12.44 -8.57 4.89
N MET A 87 11.74 -8.69 6.01
CA MET A 87 12.09 -9.63 7.09
C MET A 87 11.93 -11.09 6.68
N VAL A 88 10.88 -11.44 5.93
CA VAL A 88 10.65 -12.83 5.48
C VAL A 88 11.51 -13.22 4.28
N SER A 89 11.96 -12.25 3.47
CA SER A 89 12.81 -12.52 2.30
C SER A 89 14.31 -12.58 2.63
N GLY A 90 14.75 -11.98 3.75
CA GLY A 90 16.16 -11.84 4.13
C GLY A 90 16.63 -12.73 5.29
N THR A 91 15.82 -13.69 5.76
CA THR A 91 16.15 -14.44 6.97
C THR A 91 17.19 -15.54 6.70
N LEU A 92 18.42 -15.35 7.21
CA LEU A 92 19.50 -16.36 7.17
C LEU A 92 19.29 -17.51 8.18
N VAL A 93 18.35 -17.36 9.13
CA VAL A 93 18.02 -18.36 10.15
C VAL A 93 16.53 -18.68 10.07
N ALA A 94 16.22 -19.94 9.77
CA ALA A 94 14.87 -20.43 9.55
C ALA A 94 14.14 -20.70 10.89
N ASP A 95 13.61 -19.64 11.50
CA ASP A 95 12.53 -19.79 12.49
C ASP A 95 11.18 -19.81 11.74
N GLY A 96 10.69 -21.02 11.48
CA GLY A 96 9.47 -21.24 10.72
C GLY A 96 8.21 -20.70 11.42
N GLU A 97 8.18 -20.59 12.75
CA GLU A 97 7.03 -20.03 13.46
C GLU A 97 7.02 -18.50 13.33
N ARG A 98 8.18 -17.86 13.49
CA ARG A 98 8.33 -16.43 13.24
C ARG A 98 7.95 -16.06 11.81
N VAL A 99 8.40 -16.83 10.83
CA VAL A 99 8.06 -16.60 9.42
C VAL A 99 6.55 -16.75 9.17
N ARG A 100 5.91 -17.79 9.73
CA ARG A 100 4.45 -17.96 9.63
C ARG A 100 3.68 -16.79 10.26
N ARG A 101 4.09 -16.34 11.45
CA ARG A 101 3.45 -15.19 12.12
C ARG A 101 3.57 -13.92 11.28
N ARG A 102 4.75 -13.65 10.70
CA ARG A 102 4.95 -12.51 9.81
C ARG A 102 4.13 -12.59 8.53
N TRP A 103 3.95 -13.79 7.98
CA TRP A 103 3.05 -13.96 6.83
C TRP A 103 1.59 -13.66 7.17
N ALA A 104 1.10 -14.07 8.34
CA ALA A 104 -0.26 -13.71 8.78
C ALA A 104 -0.43 -12.19 8.95
N GLU A 105 0.54 -11.51 9.57
CA GLU A 105 0.53 -10.04 9.70
C GLU A 105 0.56 -9.34 8.33
N ILE A 106 1.37 -9.84 7.37
CA ILE A 106 1.39 -9.33 6.00
C ILE A 106 0.03 -9.51 5.32
N GLU A 107 -0.61 -10.66 5.49
CA GLU A 107 -1.92 -10.95 4.89
C GLU A 107 -3.01 -10.00 5.41
N GLU A 108 -3.03 -9.75 6.72
CA GLU A 108 -3.94 -8.77 7.35
C GLU A 108 -3.73 -7.36 6.80
N LEU A 109 -2.47 -6.92 6.71
CA LEU A 109 -2.12 -5.60 6.16
C LEU A 109 -2.51 -5.48 4.68
N VAL A 110 -2.27 -6.51 3.87
CA VAL A 110 -2.64 -6.51 2.45
C VAL A 110 -4.15 -6.45 2.26
N HIS A 111 -4.91 -7.16 3.10
CA HIS A 111 -6.37 -7.11 3.06
C HIS A 111 -6.87 -5.70 3.41
N GLU A 112 -6.32 -5.08 4.46
CA GLU A 112 -6.67 -3.71 4.84
C GLU A 112 -6.30 -2.69 3.75
N ALA A 113 -5.15 -2.88 3.08
CA ALA A 113 -4.74 -2.05 1.95
C ALA A 113 -5.74 -2.13 0.79
N ASP A 114 -6.22 -3.33 0.43
CA ASP A 114 -7.20 -3.50 -0.65
C ASP A 114 -8.55 -2.85 -0.30
N GLU A 115 -9.01 -2.98 0.96
CA GLU A 115 -10.20 -2.28 1.42
C GLU A 115 -10.06 -0.76 1.32
N LEU A 116 -8.95 -0.20 1.80
CA LEU A 116 -8.68 1.24 1.76
C LEU A 116 -8.52 1.74 0.33
N ALA A 117 -7.81 0.99 -0.52
CA ALA A 117 -7.70 1.30 -1.94
C ALA A 117 -9.08 1.30 -2.61
N GLY A 118 -9.97 0.38 -2.25
CA GLY A 118 -11.36 0.36 -2.71
C GLY A 118 -12.18 1.56 -2.24
N ARG A 119 -11.97 2.02 -0.99
CA ARG A 119 -12.62 3.22 -0.44
C ARG A 119 -12.12 4.50 -1.11
N VAL A 120 -10.80 4.65 -1.22
CA VAL A 120 -10.14 5.79 -1.90
C VAL A 120 -10.47 5.83 -3.39
N LYS A 121 -10.62 4.65 -4.03
CA LYS A 121 -11.04 4.56 -5.43
C LYS A 121 -12.42 5.17 -5.70
N GLY A 122 -13.25 5.27 -4.65
CA GLY A 122 -14.70 5.34 -4.78
C GLY A 122 -15.16 4.00 -5.36
N ARG A 123 -15.86 3.17 -4.58
CA ARG A 123 -16.27 1.80 -4.94
C ARG A 123 -16.58 1.68 -6.45
N PRO A 124 -15.78 0.97 -7.26
CA PRO A 124 -16.19 0.67 -8.62
C PRO A 124 -17.46 -0.17 -8.52
N ARG A 125 -18.50 0.20 -9.27
CA ARG A 125 -19.80 -0.48 -9.21
C ARG A 125 -19.75 -1.97 -9.57
N ASP A 126 -18.66 -2.48 -10.17
CA ASP A 126 -18.64 -3.83 -10.76
C ASP A 126 -17.28 -4.56 -10.67
N ARG A 127 -16.79 -4.92 -9.47
CA ARG A 127 -15.71 -5.93 -9.36
C ARG A 127 -16.13 -7.07 -8.42
N PRO A 128 -16.16 -8.33 -8.88
CA PRO A 128 -16.47 -9.45 -8.00
C PRO A 128 -15.31 -9.70 -7.03
N PRO A 129 -15.62 -10.15 -5.79
CA PRO A 129 -14.61 -10.44 -4.78
C PRO A 129 -13.66 -11.57 -5.22
N LEU A 130 -12.42 -11.50 -4.75
CA LEU A 130 -11.42 -12.55 -4.96
C LEU A 130 -11.90 -13.86 -4.28
N PRO A 131 -11.69 -15.03 -4.91
CA PRO A 131 -12.07 -16.30 -4.32
C PRO A 131 -11.22 -16.58 -3.08
N ALA A 132 -11.88 -16.99 -1.99
CA ALA A 132 -11.20 -17.55 -0.83
C ALA A 132 -10.53 -18.87 -1.24
N GLY A 133 -9.19 -18.92 -1.13
CA GLY A 133 -8.37 -20.11 -1.32
C GLY A 133 -7.63 -20.44 -0.05
#